data_AF-A0A7W8WAX0-F1
#
_entry.id   AF-A0A7W8WAX0-F1
#
_cell.length_a   1.000
_cell.length_b   1.000
_cell.length_c   1.000
_cell.angle_alpha   90.00
_cell.angle_beta   90.00
_cell.angle_gamma   90.00
#
_symmetry.space_group_name_H-M   'P 1'
#
loop_
_entity.id
_entity.type
_entity.pdbx_description
1 polymer ?
#
loop_
_entity_poly.entity_id
_entity_poly.type
_entity_poly.pdbx_seq_one_letter_code
_entity_poly.pdbx_strand_id
1 'polypeptide(L)'
;MAGLGGLRHDHGALHLAPRLPRRLTRLVFRVLQGGARAEVDVRPGAVTYRLVAGDAVRLTHHGEPVHLTADEPVAERGVPDLAEHPAPAQPPGRPPGFDAT
;
A
#
# COMPACT_ATOMS: atom_id res chain seq x y z
N MET A 1 -12.28 5.53 7.06
CA MET A 1 -11.34 4.51 7.61
C MET A 1 -10.67 3.83 6.43
N ALA A 2 -9.34 3.91 6.29
CA ALA A 2 -8.58 3.15 5.28
C ALA A 2 -7.48 2.37 6.02
N GLY A 3 -7.58 1.04 5.99
CA GLY A 3 -6.68 0.12 6.69
C GLY A 3 -5.29 0.06 6.05
N LEU A 4 -4.34 -0.56 6.77
CA LEU A 4 -2.93 -0.73 6.39
C LEU A 4 -2.79 -1.08 4.89
N GLY A 5 -2.15 -0.19 4.12
CA GLY A 5 -1.94 -0.33 2.68
C GLY A 5 -2.47 0.82 1.82
N GLY A 6 -3.27 1.74 2.38
CA GLY A 6 -3.76 2.92 1.65
C GLY A 6 -4.66 2.57 0.46
N LEU A 7 -5.21 1.35 0.45
CA LEU A 7 -6.10 0.85 -0.58
C LEU A 7 -7.40 1.66 -0.57
N ARG A 8 -7.68 2.32 -1.70
CA ARG A 8 -8.97 2.97 -1.96
C ARG A 8 -9.49 2.44 -3.30
N HIS A 9 -10.73 1.99 -3.31
CA HIS A 9 -11.43 1.63 -4.53
C HIS A 9 -12.49 2.70 -4.76
N ASP A 10 -12.36 3.46 -5.83
CA ASP A 10 -13.29 4.53 -6.14
C ASP A 10 -13.61 4.49 -7.64
N HIS A 11 -14.89 4.51 -8.00
CA HIS A 11 -15.40 4.58 -9.39
C HIS A 11 -14.73 3.61 -10.40
N GLY A 12 -14.41 2.39 -9.98
CA GLY A 12 -13.81 1.36 -10.85
C GLY A 12 -12.30 1.51 -11.08
N ALA A 13 -11.66 2.49 -10.45
CA ALA A 13 -10.21 2.65 -10.44
C ALA A 13 -9.61 2.19 -9.10
N LEU A 14 -8.55 1.38 -9.20
CA LEU A 14 -7.79 0.94 -8.04
C LEU A 14 -6.76 2.00 -7.67
N HIS A 15 -6.93 2.65 -6.53
CA HIS A 15 -6.02 3.68 -6.03
C HIS A 15 -5.17 3.13 -4.88
N LEU A 16 -3.84 3.20 -5.06
CA LEU A 16 -2.87 2.72 -4.09
C LEU A 16 -1.97 3.87 -3.64
N ALA A 17 -2.01 4.14 -2.34
CA ALA A 17 -1.07 5.02 -1.64
C ALA A 17 -0.38 4.25 -0.51
N PRO A 18 0.37 3.17 -0.83
CA PRO A 18 0.98 2.29 0.15
C PRO A 18 2.02 3.05 0.96
N ARG A 19 2.01 2.85 2.28
CA ARG A 19 3.00 3.38 3.21
C ARG A 19 3.48 2.26 4.09
N LEU A 20 4.79 2.14 4.27
CA LEU A 20 5.40 1.14 5.15
C LEU A 20 5.69 1.79 6.51
N PRO A 21 5.04 1.33 7.60
CA PRO A 21 5.44 1.74 8.95
C PRO A 21 6.90 1.38 9.21
N ARG A 22 7.68 2.27 9.86
CA ARG A 22 9.13 2.09 10.10
C ARG A 22 9.52 0.77 10.79
N ARG A 23 8.59 0.17 11.55
CA ARG A 23 8.81 -1.12 12.25
C ARG A 23 8.73 -2.34 11.32
N LEU A 24 8.24 -2.17 10.09
CA LEU A 24 8.13 -3.22 9.08
C LEU A 24 9.20 -3.00 8.01
N THR A 25 9.86 -4.08 7.61
CA THR A 25 10.84 -4.06 6.51
C THR A 25 10.21 -4.38 5.16
N ARG A 26 9.01 -4.97 5.17
CA ARG A 26 8.28 -5.37 3.97
C ARG A 26 6.80 -5.55 4.25
N LEU A 27 5.96 -5.20 3.27
CA LEU A 27 4.53 -5.52 3.26
C LEU A 27 4.14 -6.02 1.87
N VAL A 28 3.65 -7.26 1.78
CA VAL A 28 3.18 -7.85 0.53
C VAL A 28 1.71 -8.19 0.62
N PHE A 29 0.94 -7.79 -0.38
CA PHE A 29 -0.47 -8.16 -0.52
C PHE A 29 -0.85 -8.25 -1.98
N ARG A 30 -2.03 -8.80 -2.28
CA ARG A 30 -2.54 -8.94 -3.64
C ARG A 30 -3.89 -8.25 -3.78
N VAL A 31 -4.11 -7.67 -4.95
CA VAL A 31 -5.31 -6.93 -5.33
C VAL A 31 -5.93 -7.58 -6.57
N LEU A 32 -7.26 -7.52 -6.66
CA LEU A 32 -8.04 -8.02 -7.80
C LEU A 32 -8.77 -6.83 -8.42
N GLN A 33 -8.63 -6.66 -9.73
CA GLN A 33 -9.28 -5.59 -10.49
C GLN A 33 -9.65 -6.11 -11.87
N GLY A 34 -10.94 -6.04 -12.24
CA GLY A 34 -11.39 -6.45 -13.57
C GLY A 34 -11.03 -7.89 -13.97
N GLY A 35 -10.96 -8.82 -13.01
CA GLY A 35 -10.55 -10.21 -13.25
C GLY A 35 -9.03 -10.45 -13.29
N ALA A 36 -8.21 -9.40 -13.27
CA ALA A 36 -6.76 -9.49 -13.18
C ALA A 36 -6.27 -9.32 -11.74
N ARG A 37 -5.19 -10.02 -11.38
CA ARG A 37 -4.59 -10.03 -10.05
C ARG A 37 -3.21 -9.40 -10.08
N ALA A 38 -2.99 -8.40 -9.23
CA ALA A 38 -1.68 -7.81 -9.02
C ALA A 38 -1.15 -8.14 -7.61
N GLU A 39 0.15 -8.35 -7.49
CA GLU A 39 0.88 -8.34 -6.22
C GLU A 39 1.51 -6.97 -6.01
N VAL A 40 1.47 -6.50 -4.78
CA VAL A 40 2.07 -5.25 -4.33
C VAL A 40 3.09 -5.60 -3.28
N ASP A 41 4.36 -5.33 -3.55
CA ASP A 41 5.48 -5.56 -2.65
C ASP A 41 6.07 -4.21 -2.21
N VAL A 42 5.78 -3.81 -0.98
CA VAL A 42 6.19 -2.54 -0.39
C VAL A 42 7.47 -2.74 0.40
N ARG A 43 8.49 -1.96 0.09
CA ARG A 43 9.78 -1.84 0.80
C ARG A 43 10.00 -0.38 1.24
N PRO A 44 11.00 -0.11 2.11
CA PRO A 44 11.38 1.27 2.40
C PRO A 44 11.74 2.00 1.10
N GLY A 45 11.08 3.13 0.83
CA GLY A 45 11.33 3.99 -0.33
C GLY A 45 10.80 3.49 -1.69
N ALA A 46 10.30 2.24 -1.79
CA ALA A 46 9.89 1.69 -3.09
C ALA A 46 8.71 0.70 -2.97
N VAL A 47 7.95 0.62 -4.06
CA VAL A 47 6.90 -0.37 -4.26
C VAL A 47 7.07 -1.02 -5.62
N THR A 48 7.00 -2.35 -5.62
CA THR A 48 6.93 -3.14 -6.85
C THR A 48 5.52 -3.66 -7.04
N TYR A 49 4.95 -3.40 -8.20
CA TYR A 49 3.71 -4.00 -8.68
C TYR A 49 4.04 -5.14 -9.63
N ARG A 50 3.31 -6.27 -9.53
CA ARG A 50 3.47 -7.41 -10.43
C ARG A 50 2.12 -7.97 -10.85
N LEU A 51 1.90 -8.16 -12.16
CA LEU A 51 0.77 -8.93 -12.68
C LEU A 51 1.01 -10.41 -12.38
N VAL A 52 0.07 -11.05 -11.68
CA VAL A 52 0.16 -12.45 -11.25
C VAL A 52 -0.84 -13.32 -12.01
N ALA A 53 -1.97 -12.77 -12.43
CA ALA A 53 -2.97 -13.47 -13.24
C ALA A 53 -3.83 -12.46 -14.03
N GLY A 54 -4.40 -12.92 -15.15
CA GLY A 54 -5.15 -12.09 -16.10
C GLY A 54 -4.22 -11.36 -17.09
N ASP A 55 -4.82 -10.65 -18.04
CA ASP A 55 -4.08 -10.10 -19.18
C ASP A 55 -3.48 -8.72 -18.91
N ALA A 56 -4.20 -7.90 -18.14
CA ALA A 56 -3.77 -6.55 -17.78
C ALA A 56 -4.45 -6.04 -16.51
N VAL A 57 -3.75 -5.18 -15.77
CA VAL A 57 -4.33 -4.42 -14.65
C VAL A 57 -3.95 -2.95 -14.73
N ARG A 58 -4.93 -2.09 -14.50
CA ARG A 58 -4.76 -0.63 -14.40
C ARG A 58 -5.02 -0.19 -12.97
N LEU A 59 -4.06 0.54 -12.40
CA LEU A 59 -4.13 1.10 -11.06
C LEU A 59 -3.45 2.46 -11.02
N THR A 60 -3.57 3.18 -9.90
CA THR A 60 -2.78 4.39 -9.66
C THR A 60 -1.91 4.25 -8.42
N HIS A 61 -0.69 4.76 -8.52
CA HIS A 61 0.28 4.90 -7.45
C HIS A 61 0.39 6.38 -7.08
N HIS A 62 -0.08 6.79 -5.91
CA HIS A 62 -0.12 8.21 -5.51
C HIS A 62 -0.75 9.15 -6.56
N GLY A 63 -1.73 8.64 -7.33
CA GLY A 63 -2.40 9.38 -8.41
C GLY A 63 -1.76 9.20 -9.79
N GLU A 64 -0.55 8.64 -9.88
CA GLU A 64 0.11 8.34 -11.16
C GLU A 64 -0.35 6.98 -11.71
N PRO A 65 -0.65 6.88 -13.02
CA PRO A 65 -1.11 5.62 -13.60
C PRO A 65 0.01 4.56 -13.64
N VAL A 66 -0.39 3.32 -13.35
CA VAL A 66 0.41 2.12 -13.55
C VAL A 66 -0.44 1.14 -14.35
N HIS A 67 0.13 0.68 -15.47
CA HIS A 67 -0.46 -0.33 -16.33
C HIS A 67 0.49 -1.52 -16.36
N LEU A 68 0.01 -2.68 -15.96
CA LEU A 68 0.76 -3.93 -16.10
C LEU A 68 0.05 -4.78 -17.14
N THR A 69 0.82 -5.39 -18.01
CA THR A 69 0.36 -6.31 -19.06
C THR A 69 1.20 -7.58 -19.02
N ALA A 70 0.87 -8.58 -19.82
CA ALA A 70 1.73 -9.76 -19.97
C ALA A 70 3.14 -9.40 -20.49
N ASP A 71 3.25 -8.38 -21.35
CA ASP A 71 4.52 -7.92 -21.93
C ASP A 71 5.34 -7.10 -20.93
N GLU A 72 4.66 -6.29 -20.10
CA GLU A 72 5.26 -5.49 -19.04
C GLU A 72 4.60 -5.82 -17.68
N PRO A 73 4.90 -6.99 -17.10
CA PRO A 73 4.17 -7.48 -15.93
C PRO A 73 4.64 -6.84 -14.63
N VAL A 74 5.71 -6.06 -14.62
CA VAL A 74 6.32 -5.50 -13.40
C VAL A 74 6.55 -4.01 -13.57
N ALA A 75 6.19 -3.23 -12.54
CA ALA A 75 6.49 -1.81 -12.47
C ALA A 75 6.95 -1.44 -11.06
N GLU A 76 7.98 -0.60 -10.96
CA GLU A 76 8.47 -0.06 -9.68
C GLU A 76 8.16 1.43 -9.56
N ARG A 77 7.80 1.88 -8.36
CA ARG A 77 7.52 3.28 -8.04
C ARG A 77 8.08 3.66 -6.67
N GLY A 78 8.50 4.91 -6.51
CA GLY A 78 9.03 5.43 -5.26
C GLY A 78 7.91 5.72 -4.24
N VAL A 79 8.13 5.38 -2.97
CA VAL A 79 7.16 5.67 -1.90
C VAL A 79 7.70 6.85 -1.07
N PRO A 80 6.92 7.91 -0.84
CA PRO A 80 7.33 9.01 0.03
C PRO A 80 7.57 8.52 1.46
N ASP A 81 8.60 9.07 2.10
CA ASP A 81 8.90 8.76 3.50
C ASP A 81 7.74 9.14 4.41
N LEU A 82 7.45 8.28 5.39
CA LEU A 82 6.44 8.57 6.40
C LEU A 82 7.00 9.61 7.38
N ALA A 83 6.45 10.83 7.33
CA ALA A 83 6.73 11.85 8.34
C ALA A 83 6.34 11.33 9.73
N GLU A 84 7.22 11.50 10.72
CA GLU A 84 6.91 11.18 12.11
C GLU A 84 5.86 12.16 12.63
N HIS A 85 4.72 11.61 13.01
CA HIS A 85 3.79 12.32 13.89
C HIS A 85 4.07 11.84 15.32
N PRO A 86 4.14 12.76 16.31
CA PRO A 86 4.24 12.35 17.70
C PRO A 86 3.10 11.37 17.99
N ALA A 87 3.38 10.35 18.80
CA ALA A 87 2.36 9.40 19.21
C ALA A 87 1.14 10.20 19.73
N PRO A 88 -0.09 9.91 19.26
CA PRO A 88 -1.25 10.64 19.72
C PRO A 88 -1.33 10.51 21.25
N ALA A 89 -1.42 11.66 21.94
CA ALA A 89 -1.62 11.67 23.37
C ALA A 89 -2.92 10.92 23.68
N GLN A 90 -2.83 9.89 24.51
CA GLN A 90 -4.02 9.15 24.89
C GLN A 90 -4.96 10.08 25.68
N PRO A 91 -6.27 10.06 25.40
CA PRO A 91 -7.22 10.84 26.18
C PRO A 91 -7.17 10.41 27.66
N PRO A 92 -7.43 11.33 28.61
CA PRO A 92 -7.43 11.03 30.03
C PRO A 92 -8.32 9.82 30.36
N GLY A 93 -7.84 8.91 31.21
CA GLY A 93 -8.61 7.74 31.67
C GLY A 93 -8.52 6.48 30.80
N ARG A 94 -7.64 6.45 29.78
CA ARG A 94 -7.37 5.25 28.97
C ARG A 94 -5.88 4.86 28.90
N PRO A 95 -5.13 4.77 30.02
CA PRO A 95 -3.79 4.21 29.96
C PRO A 95 -3.85 2.73 29.53
N PRO A 96 -2.84 2.21 28.80
CA PRO A 96 -2.74 0.79 28.51
C PRO A 96 -2.60 -0.02 29.80
N GLY A 97 -3.21 -1.20 29.87
CA GLY A 97 -3.10 -2.13 31.01
C GLY A 97 -1.78 -2.89 31.07
N PHE A 98 -0.69 -2.31 30.58
CA PHE A 98 0.65 -2.88 30.63
C PHE A 98 1.68 -1.79 30.96
N ASP A 99 2.58 -2.10 31.89
CA ASP A 99 3.65 -1.20 32.30
C ASP A 99 4.72 -1.08 31.21
N ALA A 100 5.09 0.16 30.88
CA ALA A 100 6.27 0.43 30.07
C ALA A 100 7.51 0.24 30.96
N THR A 101 8.16 -0.92 30.83
CA THR A 101 9.52 -1.15 31.39
C THR A 101 10.57 -0.45 30.55
#